data_AF-A0A845TVV0-F1
#
_entry.id   AF-A0A845TVV0-F1
#
_cell.length_a   1.000
_cell.length_b   1.000
_cell.length_c   1.000
_cell.angle_alpha   90.00
_cell.angle_beta   90.00
_cell.angle_gamma   90.00
#
_symmetry.space_group_name_H-M   'P 1'
#
loop_
_entity.id
_entity.type
_entity.pdbx_description
1 polymer ?
#
loop_
_entity_poly.entity_id
_entity_poly.type
_entity_poly.pdbx_seq_one_letter_code
_entity_poly.pdbx_strand_id
1 'polypeptide(L)'
;MSPAKDPELNAAANGETGEVANVDKIRDILFGSQMRDYEKRFSRMEERLAKDAAVLRDDLKKRFDALESFVKQEAESLGQRLKGEKSERLEALKELARELRDASKAFEKKLSQLEEEFSSGQGDLRARILEQSKTLSADIQEKHRTINTTLEGEVESLREDLTDRAALADLLAEMSMRLKKEFNLPEK
;
A
#
# COMPACT_ATOMS: atom_id res chain seq x y z
N MET A 1 115.95 -40.12 35.48
CA MET A 1 115.39 -41.40 35.95
C MET A 1 114.42 -41.91 34.90
N SER A 2 114.79 -42.92 34.12
CA SER A 2 113.83 -43.94 33.63
C SER A 2 113.28 -44.69 34.86
N PRO A 3 112.14 -45.43 34.82
CA PRO A 3 111.47 -46.12 33.70
C PRO A 3 109.95 -45.77 33.67
N ALA A 4 109.00 -46.39 32.96
CA ALA A 4 108.89 -47.64 32.23
C ALA A 4 107.84 -47.48 31.11
N LYS A 5 108.00 -48.31 30.09
CA LYS A 5 107.21 -48.42 28.87
C LYS A 5 106.32 -49.65 29.04
N ASP A 6 105.00 -49.47 29.09
CA ASP A 6 104.04 -50.57 28.92
C ASP A 6 103.24 -50.33 27.64
N PRO A 7 103.46 -51.16 26.59
CA PRO A 7 102.74 -51.08 25.34
C PRO A 7 101.71 -52.21 25.28
N GLU A 8 100.54 -52.09 25.90
CA GLU A 8 99.50 -53.12 25.72
C GLU A 8 98.13 -52.64 26.20
N LEU A 9 97.47 -51.81 25.39
CA LEU A 9 96.03 -51.63 25.43
C LEU A 9 95.52 -51.30 24.02
N ASN A 10 95.88 -52.16 23.07
CA ASN A 10 95.34 -52.11 21.70
C ASN A 10 94.94 -53.49 21.17
N ALA A 11 94.52 -54.39 22.06
CA ALA A 11 94.10 -55.75 21.70
C ALA A 11 92.69 -56.13 22.19
N ALA A 12 91.99 -55.28 22.94
CA ALA A 12 90.63 -55.55 23.43
C ALA A 12 89.51 -54.97 22.54
N ALA A 13 89.82 -54.16 21.52
CA ALA A 13 88.82 -53.59 20.61
C ALA A 13 88.47 -54.49 19.40
N ASN A 14 89.18 -55.63 19.23
CA ASN A 14 89.05 -56.48 18.04
C ASN A 14 88.25 -57.78 18.28
N GLY A 15 87.83 -58.08 19.52
CA GLY A 15 87.05 -59.28 19.86
C GLY A 15 85.53 -59.04 19.85
N GLU A 16 85.06 -57.94 20.44
CA GLU A 16 83.64 -57.58 20.46
C GLU A 16 83.10 -57.21 19.07
N THR A 17 83.94 -56.62 18.23
CA THR A 17 83.62 -56.27 16.83
C THR A 17 83.43 -57.51 15.95
N GLY A 18 84.10 -58.63 16.26
CA GLY A 18 83.98 -59.89 15.53
C GLY A 18 82.69 -60.65 15.82
N GLU A 19 82.27 -60.73 17.10
CA GLU A 19 80.99 -61.34 17.47
C GLU A 19 79.79 -60.52 17.01
N VAL A 20 79.84 -59.20 17.13
CA VAL A 20 78.79 -58.31 16.60
C VAL A 20 78.70 -58.43 15.07
N ALA A 21 79.85 -58.46 14.36
CA ALA A 21 79.87 -58.69 12.92
C ALA A 21 79.36 -60.08 12.51
N ASN A 22 79.56 -61.11 13.33
CA ASN A 22 79.04 -62.46 13.09
C ASN A 22 77.53 -62.55 13.38
N VAL A 23 77.03 -61.86 14.41
CA VAL A 23 75.59 -61.73 14.70
C VAL A 23 74.88 -60.95 13.59
N ASP A 24 75.50 -59.90 13.05
CA ASP A 24 74.95 -59.17 11.90
C ASP A 24 74.96 -60.02 10.61
N LYS A 25 75.99 -60.85 10.39
CA LYS A 25 75.97 -61.85 9.30
C LYS A 25 74.87 -62.90 9.49
N ILE A 26 74.67 -63.38 10.72
CA ILE A 26 73.58 -64.33 11.02
C ILE A 26 72.21 -63.67 10.82
N ARG A 27 72.05 -62.39 11.21
CA ARG A 27 70.84 -61.60 10.97
C ARG A 27 70.59 -61.37 9.48
N ASP A 28 71.64 -61.10 8.69
CA ASP A 28 71.50 -60.94 7.23
C ASP A 28 71.17 -62.27 6.53
N ILE A 29 71.72 -63.40 7.00
CA ILE A 29 71.40 -64.73 6.46
C ILE A 29 69.97 -65.19 6.83
N LEU A 30 69.53 -64.94 8.07
CA LEU A 30 68.21 -65.40 8.54
C LEU A 30 67.06 -64.45 8.19
N PHE A 31 67.32 -63.14 8.19
CA PHE A 31 66.29 -62.11 8.05
C PHE A 31 66.58 -61.08 6.96
N GLY A 32 67.77 -61.08 6.35
CA GLY A 32 68.14 -60.08 5.34
C GLY A 32 67.30 -60.13 4.06
N SER A 33 66.85 -61.33 3.64
CA SER A 33 65.93 -61.48 2.51
C SER A 33 64.54 -60.92 2.82
N GLN A 34 64.00 -61.26 4.00
CA GLN A 34 62.71 -60.76 4.48
C GLN A 34 62.74 -59.24 4.71
N MET A 35 63.82 -58.71 5.28
CA MET A 35 64.01 -57.26 5.49
C MET A 35 64.07 -56.51 4.16
N ARG A 36 64.80 -57.02 3.15
CA ARG A 36 64.81 -56.43 1.80
C ARG A 36 63.43 -56.47 1.13
N ASP A 37 62.67 -57.54 1.32
CA ASP A 37 61.29 -57.65 0.82
C ASP A 37 60.33 -56.68 1.52
N TYR A 38 60.47 -56.48 2.83
CA TYR A 38 59.70 -55.48 3.57
C TYR A 38 60.05 -54.07 3.11
N GLU A 39 61.34 -53.71 3.01
CA GLU A 39 61.79 -52.41 2.51
C GLU A 39 61.16 -52.13 1.14
N LYS A 40 61.22 -53.09 0.22
CA LYS A 40 60.61 -52.97 -1.12
C LYS A 40 59.09 -52.77 -1.07
N ARG A 41 58.38 -53.43 -0.15
CA ARG A 41 56.93 -53.25 0.04
C ARG A 41 56.61 -51.90 0.67
N PHE A 42 57.40 -51.46 1.63
CA PHE A 42 57.29 -50.14 2.26
C PHE A 42 57.52 -49.04 1.24
N SER A 43 58.61 -49.08 0.45
CA SER A 43 58.86 -48.08 -0.58
C SER A 43 57.73 -48.01 -1.62
N ARG A 44 57.17 -49.16 -2.03
CA ARG A 44 56.00 -49.19 -2.93
C ARG A 44 54.74 -48.60 -2.29
N MET A 45 54.54 -48.84 -1.00
CA MET A 45 53.40 -48.29 -0.27
C MET A 45 53.53 -46.79 -0.09
N GLU A 46 54.72 -46.30 0.25
CA GLU A 46 55.03 -44.86 0.33
C GLU A 46 54.86 -44.18 -1.03
N GLU A 47 55.37 -44.77 -2.11
CA GLU A 47 55.20 -44.25 -3.47
C GLU A 47 53.70 -44.16 -3.84
N ARG A 48 52.92 -45.19 -3.51
CA ARG A 48 51.47 -45.18 -3.74
C ARG A 48 50.77 -44.12 -2.89
N LEU A 49 51.10 -44.00 -1.60
CA LEU A 49 50.53 -42.98 -0.72
C LEU A 49 50.86 -41.57 -1.19
N ALA A 50 52.10 -41.32 -1.63
CA ALA A 50 52.51 -40.04 -2.18
C ALA A 50 51.73 -39.70 -3.47
N LYS A 51 51.53 -40.71 -4.33
CA LYS A 51 50.72 -40.57 -5.54
C LYS A 51 49.26 -40.28 -5.23
N ASP A 52 48.64 -41.04 -4.32
CA ASP A 52 47.25 -40.86 -3.94
C ASP A 52 47.02 -39.50 -3.27
N ALA A 53 47.96 -39.04 -2.42
CA ALA A 53 47.93 -37.71 -1.83
C ALA A 53 48.05 -36.59 -2.87
N ALA A 54 48.89 -36.79 -3.90
CA ALA A 54 49.01 -35.84 -5.01
C ALA A 54 47.73 -35.77 -5.84
N VAL A 55 47.11 -36.92 -6.15
CA VAL A 55 45.82 -36.98 -6.86
C VAL A 55 44.72 -36.31 -6.04
N LEU A 56 44.61 -36.60 -4.74
CA LEU A 56 43.60 -36.00 -3.87
C LEU A 56 43.79 -34.48 -3.78
N ARG A 57 45.03 -33.99 -3.70
CA ARG A 57 45.33 -32.55 -3.69
C ARG A 57 44.91 -31.89 -5.00
N ASP A 58 45.17 -32.52 -6.14
CA ASP A 58 44.77 -32.00 -7.45
C ASP A 58 43.24 -31.97 -7.61
N ASP A 59 42.56 -33.04 -7.20
CA ASP A 59 41.10 -33.11 -7.22
C ASP A 59 40.45 -32.07 -6.31
N LEU A 60 40.98 -31.88 -5.09
CA LEU A 60 40.52 -30.83 -4.19
C LEU A 60 40.73 -29.44 -4.79
N LYS A 61 41.88 -29.18 -5.39
CA LYS A 61 42.17 -27.91 -6.07
C LYS A 61 41.15 -27.64 -7.17
N LYS A 62 40.90 -28.62 -8.05
CA LYS A 62 39.89 -28.50 -9.12
C LYS A 62 38.48 -28.24 -8.57
N ARG A 63 38.09 -28.92 -7.50
CA ARG A 63 36.78 -28.71 -6.85
C ARG A 63 36.68 -27.32 -6.23
N PHE A 64 37.74 -26.82 -5.61
CA PHE A 64 37.79 -25.45 -5.07
C PHE A 64 37.73 -24.40 -6.17
N ASP A 65 38.50 -24.56 -7.25
CA ASP A 65 38.47 -23.64 -8.38
C ASP A 65 37.08 -23.59 -9.03
N ALA A 66 36.41 -24.74 -9.17
CA ALA A 66 35.04 -24.83 -9.68
C ALA A 66 34.03 -24.15 -8.73
N LEU A 67 34.15 -24.37 -7.42
CA LEU A 67 33.28 -23.76 -6.42
C LEU A 67 33.48 -22.25 -6.36
N GLU A 68 34.72 -21.77 -6.41
CA GLU A 68 35.04 -20.34 -6.45
C GLU A 68 34.44 -19.68 -7.69
N SER A 69 34.59 -20.31 -8.86
CA SER A 69 33.97 -19.82 -10.10
C SER A 69 32.45 -19.78 -10.00
N PHE A 70 31.83 -20.82 -9.45
CA PHE A 70 30.38 -20.87 -9.26
C PHE A 70 29.90 -19.75 -8.33
N VAL A 71 30.56 -19.57 -7.18
CA VAL A 71 30.20 -18.52 -6.21
C VAL A 71 30.37 -17.13 -6.82
N LYS A 72 31.44 -16.88 -7.60
CA LYS A 72 31.63 -15.60 -8.30
C LYS A 72 30.51 -15.33 -9.31
N GLN A 73 30.16 -16.33 -10.12
CA GLN A 73 29.09 -16.22 -11.11
C GLN A 73 27.73 -15.97 -10.43
N GLU A 74 27.43 -16.67 -9.34
CA GLU A 74 26.18 -16.47 -8.61
C GLU A 74 26.13 -15.08 -7.96
N ALA A 75 27.24 -14.61 -7.37
CA ALA A 75 27.33 -13.26 -6.81
C ALA A 75 27.16 -12.17 -7.89
N GLU A 76 27.75 -12.35 -9.07
CA GLU A 76 27.57 -11.44 -10.21
C GLU A 76 26.13 -11.44 -10.73
N SER A 77 25.53 -12.62 -10.89
CA SER A 77 24.14 -12.81 -11.30
C SER A 77 23.18 -12.13 -10.33
N LEU A 78 23.33 -12.38 -9.02
CA LEU A 78 22.54 -11.72 -7.98
C LEU A 78 22.75 -10.20 -7.98
N GLY A 79 23.99 -9.74 -8.18
CA GLY A 79 24.31 -8.32 -8.29
C GLY A 79 23.63 -7.65 -9.50
N GLN A 80 23.58 -8.32 -10.64
CA GLN A 80 22.87 -7.84 -11.83
C GLN A 80 21.35 -7.81 -11.62
N ARG A 81 20.78 -8.89 -11.06
CA ARG A 81 19.35 -8.96 -10.73
C ARG A 81 18.92 -7.87 -9.75
N LEU A 82 19.72 -7.63 -8.71
CA LEU A 82 19.44 -6.57 -7.73
C LEU A 82 19.50 -5.17 -8.35
N LYS A 83 20.46 -4.92 -9.26
CA LYS A 83 20.53 -3.66 -10.01
C LYS A 83 19.32 -3.48 -10.92
N GLY A 84 18.89 -4.55 -11.60
CA GLY A 84 17.69 -4.57 -12.44
C GLY A 84 16.44 -4.22 -11.63
N GLU A 85 16.17 -4.96 -10.55
CA GLU A 85 15.03 -4.69 -9.66
C GLU A 85 15.05 -3.27 -9.12
N LYS A 86 16.22 -2.78 -8.68
CA LYS A 86 16.32 -1.41 -8.17
C LYS A 86 15.96 -0.39 -9.24
N SER A 87 16.40 -0.60 -10.49
CA SER A 87 16.08 0.29 -11.61
C SER A 87 14.59 0.26 -11.94
N GLU A 88 14.01 -0.94 -12.08
CA GLU A 88 12.58 -1.13 -12.35
C GLU A 88 11.72 -0.51 -11.26
N ARG A 89 12.09 -0.72 -9.99
CA ARG A 89 11.39 -0.12 -8.84
C ARG A 89 11.47 1.40 -8.85
N LEU A 90 12.62 1.98 -9.22
CA LEU A 90 12.75 3.43 -9.32
C LEU A 90 11.89 4.01 -10.43
N GLU A 91 11.81 3.35 -11.59
CA GLU A 91 10.93 3.78 -12.68
C GLU A 91 9.45 3.64 -12.29
N ALA A 92 9.06 2.53 -11.67
CA ALA A 92 7.70 2.34 -11.17
C ALA A 92 7.30 3.40 -10.12
N LEU A 93 8.23 3.78 -9.22
CA LEU A 93 7.99 4.84 -8.24
C LEU A 93 7.83 6.22 -8.89
N LYS A 94 8.61 6.53 -9.94
CA LYS A 94 8.46 7.77 -10.69
C LYS A 94 7.10 7.83 -11.39
N GLU A 95 6.69 6.73 -12.02
CA GLU A 95 5.40 6.67 -12.71
C GLU A 95 4.24 6.81 -11.72
N LEU A 96 4.28 6.08 -10.60
CA LEU A 96 3.27 6.21 -9.54
C LEU A 96 3.20 7.64 -8.97
N ALA A 97 4.34 8.31 -8.80
CA ALA A 97 4.37 9.70 -8.34
C ALA A 97 3.75 10.67 -9.37
N ARG A 98 3.92 10.38 -10.67
CA ARG A 98 3.28 11.14 -11.75
C ARG A 98 1.78 10.90 -11.78
N GLU A 99 1.34 9.66 -11.76
CA GLU A 99 -0.08 9.28 -11.71
C GLU A 99 -0.79 9.91 -10.51
N LEU A 100 -0.16 9.88 -9.33
CA LEU A 100 -0.71 10.51 -8.12
C LEU A 100 -0.87 12.02 -8.32
N ARG A 101 0.12 12.69 -8.92
CA ARG A 101 0.07 14.14 -9.17
C ARG A 101 -1.03 14.50 -10.17
N ASP A 102 -1.19 13.70 -11.22
CA ASP A 102 -2.20 13.91 -12.24
C ASP A 102 -3.61 13.63 -11.68
N ALA A 103 -3.76 12.61 -10.82
CA ALA A 103 -4.98 12.34 -10.08
C ALA A 103 -5.33 13.49 -9.13
N SER A 104 -4.38 14.04 -8.37
CA SER A 104 -4.60 15.21 -7.51
C SER A 104 -5.10 16.41 -8.31
N LYS A 105 -4.48 16.74 -9.45
CA LYS A 105 -4.94 17.82 -10.33
C LYS A 105 -6.34 17.58 -10.89
N ALA A 106 -6.64 16.34 -11.27
CA ALA A 106 -7.97 15.97 -11.75
C ALA A 106 -9.04 16.14 -10.65
N PHE A 107 -8.72 15.78 -9.41
CA PHE A 107 -9.59 16.01 -8.26
C PHE A 107 -9.77 17.49 -7.95
N GLU A 108 -8.71 18.29 -7.94
CA GLU A 108 -8.79 19.74 -7.76
C GLU A 108 -9.71 20.38 -8.82
N LYS A 109 -9.57 19.98 -10.09
CA LYS A 109 -10.44 20.47 -11.17
C LYS A 109 -11.90 20.04 -10.98
N LYS A 110 -12.16 18.80 -10.56
CA LYS A 110 -13.52 18.34 -10.27
C LYS A 110 -14.12 19.09 -9.08
N LEU A 111 -13.32 19.37 -8.06
CA LEU A 111 -13.76 20.12 -6.89
C LEU A 111 -14.14 21.55 -7.29
N SER A 112 -13.31 22.24 -8.07
CA SER A 112 -13.62 23.60 -8.54
C SER A 112 -14.87 23.63 -9.44
N GLN A 113 -15.05 22.62 -10.29
CA GLN A 113 -16.27 22.49 -11.10
C GLN A 113 -17.51 22.28 -10.24
N LEU A 114 -17.43 21.43 -9.22
CA LEU A 114 -18.53 21.18 -8.29
C LEU A 114 -18.86 22.43 -7.47
N GLU A 115 -17.86 23.20 -7.05
CA GLU A 115 -18.06 24.48 -6.35
C GLU A 115 -18.77 25.51 -7.22
N GLU A 116 -18.41 25.62 -8.51
CA GLU A 116 -19.06 26.49 -9.47
C GLU A 116 -20.52 26.08 -9.71
N GLU A 117 -20.77 24.79 -9.97
CA GLU A 117 -22.13 24.24 -10.14
C GLU A 117 -22.99 24.45 -8.89
N PHE A 118 -22.41 24.23 -7.69
CA PHE A 118 -23.11 24.43 -6.44
C PHE A 118 -23.47 25.91 -6.20
N SER A 119 -22.52 26.81 -6.44
CA SER A 119 -22.76 28.26 -6.32
C SER A 119 -23.83 28.74 -7.31
N SER A 120 -23.77 28.27 -8.57
CA SER A 120 -24.79 28.57 -9.57
C SER A 120 -26.16 28.03 -9.14
N GLY A 121 -26.24 26.75 -8.75
CA GLY A 121 -27.48 26.12 -8.32
C GLY A 121 -28.08 26.79 -7.08
N GLN A 122 -27.24 27.25 -6.14
CA GLN A 122 -27.69 28.03 -4.99
C GLN A 122 -28.27 29.39 -5.40
N GLY A 123 -27.65 30.06 -6.38
CA GLY A 123 -28.15 31.31 -6.96
C GLY A 123 -29.51 31.12 -7.62
N ASP A 124 -29.63 30.11 -8.48
CA ASP A 124 -30.87 29.77 -9.19
C ASP A 124 -32.00 29.41 -8.22
N LEU A 125 -31.70 28.64 -7.17
CA LEU A 125 -32.68 28.29 -6.15
C LEU A 125 -33.20 29.52 -5.41
N ARG A 126 -32.30 30.45 -5.02
CA ARG A 126 -32.69 31.72 -4.39
C ARG A 126 -33.56 32.56 -5.32
N ALA A 127 -33.21 32.64 -6.60
CA ALA A 127 -34.00 33.38 -7.59
C ALA A 127 -35.41 32.78 -7.73
N ARG A 128 -35.53 31.46 -7.85
CA ARG A 128 -36.82 30.75 -7.92
C ARG A 128 -37.68 30.97 -6.68
N ILE A 129 -37.08 30.90 -5.48
CA ILE A 129 -37.80 31.15 -4.22
C ILE A 129 -38.33 32.60 -4.19
N LEU A 130 -37.51 33.58 -4.58
CA LEU A 130 -37.92 34.99 -4.63
C LEU A 130 -39.04 35.23 -5.64
N GLU A 131 -38.95 34.61 -6.82
CA GLU A 131 -39.99 34.69 -7.85
C GLU A 131 -41.30 34.06 -7.37
N GLN A 132 -41.25 32.83 -6.83
CA GLN A 132 -42.42 32.18 -6.25
C GLN A 132 -43.05 32.98 -5.11
N SER A 133 -42.24 33.59 -4.24
CA SER A 133 -42.74 34.45 -3.16
C SER A 133 -43.45 35.69 -3.71
N LYS A 134 -42.91 36.32 -4.76
CA LYS A 134 -43.55 37.47 -5.42
C LYS A 134 -44.86 37.08 -6.09
N THR A 135 -44.87 35.99 -6.86
CA THR A 135 -46.07 35.47 -7.51
C THR A 135 -47.15 35.15 -6.49
N LEU A 136 -46.80 34.41 -5.42
CA LEU A 136 -47.75 34.09 -4.36
C LEU A 136 -48.29 35.35 -3.67
N SER A 137 -47.45 36.35 -3.43
CA SER A 137 -47.89 37.62 -2.84
C SER A 137 -48.83 38.38 -3.77
N ALA A 138 -48.57 38.37 -5.08
CA ALA A 138 -49.45 38.98 -6.08
C ALA A 138 -50.80 38.25 -6.13
N ASP A 139 -50.79 36.91 -6.17
CA ASP A 139 -52.00 36.09 -6.14
C ASP A 139 -52.83 36.34 -4.87
N ILE A 140 -52.18 36.44 -3.70
CA ILE A 140 -52.84 36.78 -2.43
C ILE A 140 -53.51 38.16 -2.51
N GLN A 141 -52.81 39.17 -3.03
CA GLN A 141 -53.37 40.52 -3.18
C GLN A 141 -54.55 40.55 -4.17
N GLU A 142 -54.43 39.85 -5.30
CA GLU A 142 -55.50 39.72 -6.27
C GLU A 142 -56.73 39.05 -5.65
N LYS A 143 -56.55 37.89 -4.99
CA LYS A 143 -57.64 37.18 -4.30
C LYS A 143 -58.27 38.01 -3.20
N HIS A 144 -57.48 38.74 -2.40
CA HIS A 144 -58.03 39.67 -1.41
C HIS A 144 -58.88 40.76 -2.07
N ARG A 145 -58.42 41.35 -3.17
CA ARG A 145 -59.17 42.35 -3.90
C ARG A 145 -60.48 41.78 -4.45
N THR A 146 -60.43 40.60 -5.09
CA THR A 146 -61.62 39.92 -5.60
C THR A 146 -62.62 39.65 -4.48
N ILE A 147 -62.16 39.07 -3.36
CA ILE A 147 -63.02 38.77 -2.20
C ILE A 147 -63.67 40.04 -1.66
N ASN A 148 -62.90 41.12 -1.49
CA ASN A 148 -63.45 42.39 -1.02
C ASN A 148 -64.50 42.94 -1.99
N THR A 149 -64.23 42.94 -3.30
CA THR A 149 -65.21 43.42 -4.30
C THR A 149 -66.47 42.57 -4.32
N THR A 150 -66.37 41.25 -4.19
CA THR A 150 -67.54 40.37 -4.10
C THR A 150 -68.31 40.60 -2.80
N LEU A 151 -67.60 40.80 -1.69
CA LEU A 151 -68.22 41.04 -0.39
C LEU A 151 -68.95 42.39 -0.37
N GLU A 152 -68.35 43.45 -0.92
CA GLU A 152 -68.98 44.76 -1.08
C GLU A 152 -70.24 44.67 -1.96
N GLY A 153 -70.17 43.92 -3.07
CA GLY A 153 -71.33 43.70 -3.94
C GLY A 153 -72.48 42.96 -3.23
N GLU A 154 -72.18 41.90 -2.49
CA GLU A 154 -73.19 41.15 -1.71
C GLU A 154 -73.79 42.01 -0.59
N VAL A 155 -72.97 42.83 0.10
CA VAL A 155 -73.46 43.76 1.14
C VAL A 155 -74.39 44.81 0.56
N GLU A 156 -74.07 45.36 -0.62
CA GLU A 156 -74.93 46.34 -1.28
C GLU A 156 -76.25 45.71 -1.75
N SER A 157 -76.21 44.52 -2.36
CA SER A 157 -77.42 43.77 -2.71
C SER A 157 -78.31 43.49 -1.49
N LEU A 158 -77.71 43.09 -0.36
CA LEU A 158 -78.43 42.88 0.90
C LEU A 158 -79.07 44.16 1.43
N ARG A 159 -78.41 45.32 1.25
CA ARG A 159 -78.97 46.62 1.65
C ARG A 159 -80.12 47.05 0.77
N GLU A 160 -80.02 46.87 -0.54
CA GLU A 160 -81.12 47.12 -1.48
C GLU A 160 -82.33 46.26 -1.12
N ASP A 161 -82.14 44.94 -0.94
CA ASP A 161 -83.21 44.00 -0.55
C ASP A 161 -83.88 44.38 0.79
N LEU A 162 -83.09 44.79 1.79
CA LEU A 162 -83.62 45.25 3.09
C LEU A 162 -84.38 46.56 2.97
N THR A 163 -83.91 47.49 2.14
CA THR A 163 -84.55 48.80 1.90
C THR A 163 -85.87 48.62 1.17
N ASP A 164 -85.90 47.78 0.14
CA ASP A 164 -87.13 47.42 -0.59
C ASP A 164 -88.16 46.78 0.33
N ARG A 165 -87.71 45.87 1.20
CA ARG A 165 -88.59 45.24 2.19
C ARG A 165 -89.11 46.24 3.23
N ALA A 166 -88.29 47.18 3.68
CA ALA A 166 -88.70 48.24 4.61
C ALA A 166 -89.73 49.18 3.96
N ALA A 167 -89.48 49.62 2.72
CA ALA A 167 -90.41 50.45 1.96
C ALA A 167 -91.76 49.75 1.72
N LEU A 168 -91.74 48.45 1.42
CA LEU A 168 -92.97 47.65 1.31
C LEU A 168 -93.72 47.58 2.64
N ALA A 169 -93.01 47.39 3.75
CA ALA A 169 -93.60 47.35 5.08
C ALA A 169 -94.25 48.69 5.45
N ASP A 170 -93.60 49.82 5.16
CA ASP A 170 -94.14 51.16 5.37
C ASP A 170 -95.40 51.41 4.53
N LEU A 171 -95.40 51.00 3.26
CA LEU A 171 -96.57 51.12 2.39
C LEU A 171 -97.75 50.27 2.90
N LEU A 172 -97.49 49.05 3.36
CA LEU A 172 -98.52 48.19 3.97
C LEU A 172 -99.03 48.76 5.29
N ALA A 173 -98.16 49.37 6.10
CA ALA A 173 -98.55 50.08 7.31
C ALA A 173 -99.43 51.30 7.00
N GLU A 174 -99.08 52.07 5.97
CA GLU A 174 -99.88 53.20 5.49
C GLU A 174 -101.26 52.73 5.00
N MET A 175 -101.32 51.66 4.21
CA MET A 175 -102.57 51.03 3.75
C MET A 175 -103.43 50.59 4.95
N SER A 176 -102.82 49.96 5.95
CA SER A 176 -103.49 49.54 7.19
C SER A 176 -104.08 50.73 7.96
N MET A 177 -103.32 51.83 8.10
CA MET A 177 -103.79 53.06 8.74
C MET A 177 -104.95 53.72 7.98
N ARG A 178 -104.90 53.72 6.64
CA ARG A 178 -106.00 54.23 5.79
C ARG A 178 -107.26 53.38 5.92
N LEU A 179 -107.14 52.05 5.98
CA LEU A 179 -108.28 51.15 6.18
C LEU A 179 -108.92 51.30 7.57
N LYS A 180 -108.12 51.59 8.60
CA LYS A 180 -108.61 51.86 9.97
C LYS A 180 -109.14 53.29 10.17
N LYS A 181 -109.01 54.18 9.17
CA LYS A 181 -109.34 55.62 9.23
C LYS A 181 -108.53 56.40 10.29
N GLU A 182 -107.31 55.98 10.58
CA GLU A 182 -106.41 56.61 11.56
C GLU A 182 -105.28 57.44 10.91
N PHE A 183 -105.34 57.64 9.58
CA PHE A 183 -104.30 58.37 8.84
C PHE A 183 -104.48 59.90 8.94
N ASN A 184 -103.68 60.55 9.78
CA ASN A 184 -103.61 62.01 9.91
C ASN A 184 -102.36 62.54 9.17
N LEU A 185 -102.56 63.39 8.16
CA LEU A 185 -101.47 64.12 7.50
C LEU A 185 -100.97 65.25 8.41
N PRO A 186 -99.65 65.47 8.55
CA PRO A 186 -99.14 66.68 9.19
C PRO A 186 -99.41 67.90 8.29
N GLU A 187 -100.05 68.94 8.82
CA GLU A 187 -100.12 70.26 8.18
C GLU A 187 -98.75 70.94 8.28
N LYS A 188 -98.22 71.35 7.11
CA LYS A 188 -97.03 72.20 6.83
C LYS A 188 -95.91 72.27 7.87
#